data_AF-A0A6G5ABQ4-F1
#
_entry.id   AF-A0A6G5ABQ4-F1
#
_cell.length_a   1.000
_cell.length_b   1.000
_cell.length_c   1.000
_cell.angle_alpha   90.00
_cell.angle_beta   90.00
_cell.angle_gamma   90.00
#
_symmetry.space_group_name_H-M   'P 1'
#
loop_
_entity.id
_entity.type
_entity.pdbx_description
1 polymer ?
#
loop_
_entity_poly.entity_id
_entity_poly.type
_entity_poly.pdbx_seq_one_letter_code
_entity_poly.pdbx_strand_id
1 'polypeptide(L)'
;MKKNRNEMVAAAVGRYLKGRQYMDCDSFKKSDVKLQQSVADFALNGTVASETGAKNVLSYSPVNKDAQAVEQQFSKLKNFIADACEPFKSELTFMLFPMFVHLYLELISNGQKSSAQKFHSRHRSTFQSSDQYRMITDMLPSITSASDVPSHPHVKEFRENKYSVKLSDDSLEYV
;
A
#
# COMPACT_ATOMS: atom_id res chain seq x y z
N MET A 1 19.42 -44.52 27.67
CA MET A 1 19.87 -43.69 26.54
C MET A 1 19.67 -42.22 26.88
N LYS A 2 20.72 -41.39 26.84
CA LYS A 2 20.61 -39.94 27.08
C LYS A 2 19.93 -39.30 25.87
N LYS A 3 18.80 -38.63 26.07
CA LYS A 3 18.11 -37.89 25.01
C LYS A 3 19.00 -36.76 24.49
N ASN A 4 19.06 -36.61 23.17
CA ASN A 4 19.84 -35.56 22.52
C ASN A 4 19.22 -34.19 22.89
N ARG A 5 20.04 -33.15 23.09
CA ARG A 5 19.59 -31.76 23.33
C ARG A 5 18.54 -31.31 22.30
N ASN A 6 18.70 -31.71 21.04
CA ASN A 6 17.73 -31.40 19.97
C ASN A 6 16.37 -32.08 20.17
N GLU A 7 16.32 -33.26 20.79
CA GLU A 7 15.07 -33.96 21.11
C GLU A 7 14.38 -33.31 22.31
N MET A 8 15.15 -32.84 23.29
CA MET A 8 14.60 -32.10 24.43
C MET A 8 13.95 -30.79 23.99
N VAL A 9 14.60 -30.05 23.08
CA VAL A 9 14.05 -28.81 22.50
C VAL A 9 12.77 -29.10 21.71
N ALA A 10 12.77 -30.11 20.83
CA ALA A 10 11.58 -30.47 20.06
C ALA A 10 10.40 -30.89 20.96
N ALA A 11 10.67 -31.67 22.01
CA ALA A 11 9.64 -32.06 22.98
C ALA A 11 9.08 -30.87 23.78
N ALA A 12 9.93 -29.90 24.13
CA ALA A 12 9.49 -28.68 24.82
C ALA A 12 8.61 -27.81 23.92
N VAL A 13 9.00 -27.60 22.65
CA VAL A 13 8.22 -26.84 21.66
C VAL A 13 6.88 -27.52 21.40
N GLY A 14 6.86 -28.84 21.20
CA GLY A 14 5.61 -29.59 21.00
C GLY A 14 4.63 -29.45 22.17
N ARG A 15 5.11 -29.52 23.41
CA ARG A 15 4.27 -29.31 24.61
C ARG A 15 3.71 -27.89 24.67
N TYR A 16 4.53 -26.89 24.34
CA TYR A 16 4.11 -25.49 24.33
C TYR A 16 3.00 -25.23 23.31
N LEU A 17 3.17 -25.72 22.07
CA LEU A 17 2.19 -25.54 21.00
C LEU A 17 0.86 -26.25 21.30
N LYS A 18 0.92 -27.46 21.87
CA LYS A 18 -0.28 -28.20 22.32
C LYS A 18 -1.04 -27.44 23.42
N GLY A 19 -0.33 -26.88 24.41
CA GLY A 19 -0.95 -26.09 25.48
C GLY A 19 -1.60 -24.79 25.01
N ARG A 20 -1.22 -24.29 23.83
CA ARG A 20 -1.79 -23.09 23.20
C ARG A 20 -2.79 -23.40 22.07
N GLN A 21 -3.14 -24.67 21.88
CA GLN A 21 -4.07 -25.13 20.83
C GLN A 21 -3.62 -24.78 19.39
N TYR A 22 -2.29 -24.71 19.16
CA TYR A 22 -1.76 -24.49 17.80
C TYR A 22 -1.57 -25.79 17.00
N MET A 23 -1.92 -26.97 17.56
CA MET A 23 -1.85 -28.26 16.88
C MET A 23 -3.01 -29.18 17.29
N ASP A 24 -3.61 -29.87 16.32
CA ASP A 24 -4.62 -30.92 16.52
C ASP A 24 -4.03 -32.34 16.65
N CYS A 25 -2.73 -32.53 16.39
CA CYS A 25 -2.10 -33.86 16.37
C CYS A 25 -1.25 -34.12 17.64
N ASP A 26 -1.27 -35.37 18.13
CA ASP A 26 -0.67 -35.78 19.41
C ASP A 26 0.87 -35.82 19.45
N SER A 27 1.55 -35.64 18.31
CA SER A 27 3.01 -35.70 18.24
C SER A 27 3.58 -34.59 17.35
N PHE A 28 4.36 -33.68 17.96
CA PHE A 28 5.17 -32.71 17.25
C PHE A 28 6.26 -33.42 16.46
N LYS A 29 6.15 -33.45 15.13
CA LYS A 29 7.19 -33.99 14.26
C LYS A 29 8.08 -32.84 13.80
N LYS A 30 9.40 -33.08 13.70
CA LYS A 30 10.32 -32.09 13.13
C LYS A 30 9.95 -31.72 11.68
N SER A 31 9.23 -32.59 10.96
CA SER A 31 8.66 -32.31 9.64
C SER A 31 7.58 -31.23 9.66
N ASP A 32 6.94 -30.99 10.81
CA ASP A 32 5.87 -29.99 10.94
C ASP A 32 6.46 -28.58 11.08
N VAL A 33 7.74 -28.49 11.45
CA VAL A 33 8.50 -27.23 11.39
C VAL A 33 9.06 -27.08 9.98
N LYS A 34 8.41 -26.26 9.15
CA LYS A 34 8.98 -25.82 7.87
C LYS A 34 10.24 -24.98 8.14
N LEU A 35 11.38 -25.66 8.33
CA LEU A 35 12.71 -25.06 8.48
C LEU A 35 13.35 -24.71 7.12
N GLN A 36 12.79 -25.24 6.04
CA GLN A 36 13.22 -24.98 4.67
C GLN A 36 12.04 -24.42 3.89
N GLN A 37 12.29 -23.33 3.18
CA GLN A 37 11.34 -22.74 2.26
C GLN A 37 11.61 -23.33 0.87
N SER A 38 10.58 -23.92 0.25
CA SER A 38 10.67 -24.35 -1.16
C SER A 38 10.90 -23.15 -2.07
N VAL A 39 11.56 -23.35 -3.22
CA VAL A 39 11.70 -22.31 -4.26
C VAL A 39 10.33 -21.78 -4.69
N ALA A 40 9.31 -22.67 -4.76
CA ALA A 40 7.94 -22.27 -5.05
C ALA A 40 7.34 -21.39 -3.94
N ASP A 41 7.54 -21.76 -2.67
CA ASP A 41 7.10 -20.96 -1.51
C ASP A 41 7.85 -19.61 -1.45
N PHE A 42 9.10 -19.54 -1.92
CA PHE A 42 9.88 -18.30 -2.02
C PHE A 42 9.37 -17.39 -3.12
N ALA A 43 9.15 -17.92 -4.33
CA ALA A 43 8.57 -17.19 -5.44
C ALA A 43 7.17 -16.65 -5.08
N LEU A 44 6.31 -17.48 -4.48
CA LEU A 44 4.98 -17.08 -4.03
C LEU A 44 5.04 -15.94 -3.01
N ASN A 45 5.91 -16.05 -1.99
CA ASN A 45 6.08 -14.99 -1.00
C ASN A 45 6.63 -13.70 -1.60
N GLY A 46 7.50 -13.80 -2.62
CA GLY A 46 7.97 -12.66 -3.39
C GLY A 46 6.83 -11.94 -4.13
N THR A 47 5.97 -12.70 -4.83
CA THR A 47 4.78 -12.15 -5.50
C THR A 47 3.81 -11.52 -4.51
N VAL A 48 3.50 -12.22 -3.41
CA VAL A 48 2.61 -11.71 -2.35
C VAL A 48 3.18 -10.44 -1.73
N ALA A 49 4.49 -10.37 -1.45
CA ALA A 49 5.11 -9.16 -0.92
C ALA A 49 5.03 -7.99 -1.94
N SER A 50 5.28 -8.29 -3.22
CA SER A 50 5.16 -7.31 -4.30
C SER A 50 3.75 -6.78 -4.47
N GLU A 51 2.71 -7.58 -4.22
CA GLU A 51 1.30 -7.19 -4.34
C GLU A 51 0.74 -6.54 -3.07
N THR A 52 1.12 -7.02 -1.89
CA THR A 52 0.59 -6.53 -0.60
C THR A 52 1.35 -5.33 -0.04
N GLY A 53 2.52 -4.97 -0.61
CA GLY A 53 3.30 -3.77 -0.23
C GLY A 53 4.10 -3.98 1.06
N ALA A 54 3.51 -4.56 2.10
CA ALA A 54 4.21 -5.01 3.30
C ALA A 54 3.48 -6.17 4.00
N LYS A 55 4.25 -7.04 4.67
CA LYS A 55 3.71 -8.18 5.44
C LYS A 55 2.83 -7.65 6.57
N ASN A 56 1.62 -8.20 6.71
CA ASN A 56 0.63 -7.83 7.74
C ASN A 56 0.09 -6.39 7.64
N VAL A 57 0.31 -5.69 6.53
CA VAL A 57 -0.46 -4.48 6.26
C VAL A 57 -1.85 -4.92 5.83
N LEU A 58 -2.81 -4.78 6.75
CA LEU A 58 -4.21 -4.65 6.34
C LEU A 58 -4.23 -3.46 5.38
N SER A 59 -4.65 -3.69 4.14
CA SER A 59 -4.86 -2.59 3.21
C SER A 59 -5.83 -1.62 3.89
N TYR A 60 -5.30 -0.55 4.48
CA TYR A 60 -6.08 0.54 5.00
C TYR A 60 -6.66 1.22 3.76
N SER A 61 -7.74 0.65 3.21
CA SER A 61 -8.75 1.50 2.59
C SER A 61 -9.01 2.59 3.62
N PRO A 62 -8.79 3.88 3.29
CA PRO A 62 -8.82 4.94 4.26
C PRO A 62 -10.03 4.76 5.15
N VAL A 63 -9.74 4.61 6.44
CA VAL A 63 -10.75 4.44 7.49
C VAL A 63 -11.73 5.61 7.46
N ASN A 64 -11.36 6.72 6.81
CA ASN A 64 -12.18 7.89 6.66
C ASN A 64 -12.81 8.01 5.26
N LYS A 65 -14.10 7.70 5.17
CA LYS A 65 -14.96 7.99 4.02
C LYS A 65 -15.39 9.46 3.95
N ASP A 66 -14.93 10.31 4.87
CA ASP A 66 -15.24 11.74 4.85
C ASP A 66 -14.39 12.48 3.81
N ALA A 67 -15.05 13.00 2.78
CA ALA A 67 -14.38 13.74 1.74
C ALA A 67 -13.74 15.05 2.22
N GLN A 68 -14.24 15.65 3.31
CA GLN A 68 -13.60 16.82 3.92
C GLN A 68 -12.25 16.44 4.53
N ALA A 69 -12.19 15.33 5.26
CA ALA A 69 -10.95 14.83 5.83
C ALA A 69 -9.92 14.47 4.76
N VAL A 70 -10.33 13.85 3.65
CA VAL A 70 -9.44 13.55 2.50
C VAL A 70 -8.79 14.82 1.97
N GLU A 71 -9.57 15.88 1.74
CA GLU A 71 -9.04 17.16 1.27
C GLU A 71 -8.08 17.79 2.29
N GLN A 72 -8.47 17.84 3.56
CA GLN A 72 -7.64 18.43 4.62
C GLN A 72 -6.32 17.68 4.80
N GLN A 73 -6.34 16.34 4.77
CA GLN A 73 -5.16 15.52 4.92
C GLN A 73 -4.22 15.66 3.74
N PHE A 74 -4.74 15.67 2.51
CA PHE A 74 -3.93 15.90 1.32
C PHE A 74 -3.31 17.31 1.32
N SER A 75 -4.08 18.34 1.70
CA SER A 75 -3.57 19.71 1.86
C SER A 75 -2.47 19.79 2.92
N LYS A 76 -2.63 19.11 4.07
CA LYS A 76 -1.59 19.03 5.12
C LYS A 76 -0.32 18.35 4.60
N LEU A 77 -0.44 17.22 3.91
CA LEU A 77 0.69 16.51 3.30
C LEU A 77 1.42 17.40 2.29
N LYS A 78 0.68 18.10 1.43
CA LYS A 78 1.25 19.00 0.43
C LYS A 78 2.05 20.13 1.09
N ASN A 79 1.52 20.72 2.17
CA ASN A 79 2.20 21.79 2.89
C ASN A 79 3.43 21.26 3.65
N PHE A 80 3.31 20.11 4.31
CA PHE A 80 4.44 19.44 4.96
C PHE A 80 5.61 19.21 4.00
N ILE A 81 5.34 18.71 2.79
CA ILE A 81 6.37 18.52 1.76
C ILE A 81 6.91 19.87 1.26
N ALA A 82 6.05 20.89 1.11
CA ALA A 82 6.48 22.21 0.64
C ALA A 82 7.45 22.90 1.61
N ASP A 83 7.28 22.66 2.91
CA ASP A 83 8.08 23.19 4.02
C ASP A 83 9.35 22.36 4.32
N ALA A 84 9.50 21.18 3.69
CA ALA A 84 10.69 20.35 3.85
C ALA A 84 11.94 20.99 3.22
N CYS A 85 13.11 20.67 3.78
CA CYS A 85 14.40 21.08 3.21
C CYS A 85 14.79 20.17 2.03
N GLU A 86 15.67 20.63 1.14
CA GLU A 86 16.29 19.77 0.13
C GLU A 86 17.29 18.79 0.80
N PRO A 87 17.42 17.54 0.31
CA PRO A 87 16.80 16.98 -0.90
C PRO A 87 15.39 16.39 -0.68
N PHE A 88 14.91 16.33 0.57
CA PHE A 88 13.63 15.68 0.92
C PHE A 88 12.46 16.25 0.14
N LYS A 89 12.38 17.57 0.02
CA LYS A 89 11.30 18.23 -0.73
C LYS A 89 11.19 17.74 -2.17
N SER A 90 12.31 17.71 -2.91
CA SER A 90 12.31 17.32 -4.32
C SER A 90 11.97 15.83 -4.50
N GLU A 91 12.43 14.95 -3.60
CA GLU A 91 12.09 13.52 -3.64
C GLU A 91 10.63 13.25 -3.25
N LEU A 92 10.16 13.82 -2.14
CA LEU A 92 8.81 13.59 -1.61
C LEU A 92 7.72 14.18 -2.51
N THR A 93 8.04 15.24 -3.27
CA THR A 93 7.10 15.84 -4.24
C THR A 93 6.58 14.82 -5.25
N PHE A 94 7.39 13.82 -5.64
CA PHE A 94 6.95 12.78 -6.58
C PHE A 94 5.85 11.87 -6.03
N MET A 95 5.64 11.80 -4.71
CA MET A 95 4.53 11.05 -4.11
C MET A 95 3.18 11.76 -4.22
N LEU A 96 3.16 13.08 -4.42
CA LEU A 96 1.92 13.86 -4.42
C LEU A 96 1.00 13.50 -5.59
N PHE A 97 1.57 13.25 -6.77
CA PHE A 97 0.78 12.93 -7.96
C PHE A 97 0.04 11.60 -7.84
N PRO A 98 0.69 10.46 -7.51
CA PRO A 98 -0.02 9.21 -7.39
C PRO A 98 -1.07 9.22 -6.25
N MET A 99 -0.77 9.90 -5.15
CA MET A 99 -1.74 10.10 -4.06
C MET A 99 -2.96 10.90 -4.52
N PHE A 100 -2.76 11.99 -5.26
CA PHE A 100 -3.84 12.81 -5.80
C PHE A 100 -4.80 11.99 -6.69
N VAL A 101 -4.25 11.20 -7.62
CA VAL A 101 -5.04 10.34 -8.51
C VAL A 101 -5.79 9.28 -7.70
N HIS A 102 -5.12 8.60 -6.78
CA HIS A 102 -5.71 7.53 -5.97
C HIS A 102 -6.88 8.04 -5.13
N LEU A 103 -6.69 9.14 -4.39
CA LEU A 103 -7.72 9.75 -3.55
C LEU A 103 -8.91 10.25 -4.37
N TYR A 104 -8.68 10.81 -5.56
CA TYR A 104 -9.78 11.19 -6.45
C TYR A 104 -10.63 9.97 -6.85
N LEU A 105 -9.98 8.89 -7.31
CA LEU A 105 -10.68 7.66 -7.74
C LEU A 105 -11.40 6.98 -6.58
N GLU A 106 -10.86 7.09 -5.37
CA GLU A 106 -11.51 6.60 -4.18
C GLU A 106 -12.77 7.40 -3.81
N LEU A 107 -12.71 8.73 -3.87
CA LEU A 107 -13.89 9.58 -3.68
C LEU A 107 -14.98 9.25 -4.73
N ILE A 108 -14.60 8.99 -5.98
CA ILE A 108 -15.52 8.52 -7.03
C ILE A 108 -16.10 7.14 -6.69
N SER A 109 -15.27 6.22 -6.22
CA SER A 109 -15.69 4.86 -5.83
C SER A 109 -16.65 4.87 -4.64
N ASN A 110 -16.52 5.86 -3.75
CA ASN A 110 -17.42 6.10 -2.61
C ASN A 110 -18.70 6.86 -3.00
N GLY A 111 -18.92 7.18 -4.28
CA GLY A 111 -20.09 7.92 -4.75
C GLY A 111 -20.06 9.43 -4.45
N GLN A 112 -18.93 9.96 -3.97
CA GLN A 112 -18.79 11.36 -3.55
C GLN A 112 -18.32 12.26 -4.71
N LYS A 113 -18.99 12.17 -5.87
CA LYS A 113 -18.62 12.87 -7.11
C LYS A 113 -18.39 14.38 -6.91
N SER A 114 -19.32 15.08 -6.27
CA SER A 114 -19.21 16.52 -6.06
C SER A 114 -17.98 16.90 -5.24
N SER A 115 -17.61 16.08 -4.26
CA SER A 115 -16.42 16.30 -3.43
C SER A 115 -15.14 15.97 -4.20
N ALA A 116 -15.13 14.89 -4.99
CA ALA A 116 -14.02 14.56 -5.90
C ALA A 116 -13.72 15.71 -6.88
N GLN A 117 -14.75 16.30 -7.49
CA GLN A 117 -14.59 17.42 -8.43
C GLN A 117 -14.05 18.68 -7.72
N LYS A 118 -14.51 18.97 -6.51
CA LYS A 118 -13.95 20.06 -5.69
C LYS A 118 -12.48 19.81 -5.33
N PHE A 119 -12.16 18.61 -4.88
CA PHE A 119 -10.79 18.17 -4.58
C PHE A 119 -9.88 18.33 -5.82
N HIS A 120 -10.33 17.83 -6.97
CA HIS A 120 -9.62 18.00 -8.26
C HIS A 120 -9.34 19.46 -8.57
N SER A 121 -10.37 20.31 -8.56
CA SER A 121 -10.24 21.73 -8.92
C SER A 121 -9.24 22.48 -8.03
N ARG A 122 -9.15 22.10 -6.74
CA ARG A 122 -8.25 22.72 -5.76
C ARG A 122 -6.79 22.36 -5.97
N HIS A 123 -6.51 21.15 -6.44
CA HIS A 123 -5.13 20.63 -6.49
C HIS A 123 -4.56 20.48 -7.89
N ARG A 124 -5.38 20.50 -8.95
CA ARG A 124 -4.96 20.26 -10.35
C ARG A 124 -3.81 21.15 -10.82
N SER A 125 -3.74 22.40 -10.36
CA SER A 125 -2.69 23.35 -10.79
C SER A 125 -1.28 22.90 -10.41
N THR A 126 -1.16 22.09 -9.35
CA THR A 126 0.12 21.54 -8.87
C THR A 126 0.76 20.59 -9.89
N PHE A 127 -0.04 19.96 -10.76
CA PHE A 127 0.38 18.87 -11.63
C PHE A 127 0.42 19.25 -13.12
N GLN A 128 0.43 20.55 -13.44
CA GLN A 128 0.40 21.05 -14.82
C GLN A 128 1.77 21.06 -15.51
N SER A 129 2.86 21.03 -14.75
CA SER A 129 4.23 21.17 -15.26
C SER A 129 4.71 19.98 -16.08
N SER A 130 4.19 18.77 -15.82
CA SER A 130 4.54 17.55 -16.55
C SER A 130 3.41 17.20 -17.53
N ASP A 131 3.75 16.99 -18.80
CA ASP A 131 2.77 16.63 -19.84
C ASP A 131 2.00 15.35 -19.51
N GLN A 132 2.70 14.34 -18.96
CA GLN A 132 2.10 13.08 -18.54
C GLN A 132 1.10 13.29 -17.38
N TYR A 133 1.48 14.10 -16.39
CA TYR A 133 0.62 14.39 -15.25
C TYR A 133 -0.58 15.22 -15.66
N ARG A 134 -0.38 16.20 -16.54
CA ARG A 134 -1.44 17.05 -17.09
C ARG A 134 -2.49 16.21 -17.84
N MET A 135 -2.06 15.29 -18.71
CA MET A 135 -2.97 14.43 -19.48
C MET A 135 -3.91 13.63 -18.57
N ILE A 136 -3.39 12.98 -17.53
CA ILE A 136 -4.21 12.22 -16.58
C ILE A 136 -5.07 13.18 -15.76
N THR A 137 -4.49 14.27 -15.25
CA THR A 137 -5.19 15.27 -14.42
C THR A 137 -6.39 15.85 -15.16
N ASP A 138 -6.25 16.24 -16.41
CA ASP A 138 -7.35 16.85 -17.19
C ASP A 138 -8.41 15.81 -17.60
N MET A 139 -8.06 14.52 -17.60
CA MET A 139 -9.00 13.43 -17.88
C MET A 139 -9.81 13.01 -16.64
N LEU A 140 -9.28 13.12 -15.42
CA LEU A 140 -9.99 12.70 -14.19
C LEU A 140 -11.45 13.18 -14.07
N PRO A 141 -11.80 14.44 -14.43
CA PRO A 141 -13.18 14.93 -14.32
C PRO A 141 -14.21 14.18 -15.18
N SER A 142 -13.80 13.50 -16.26
CA SER A 142 -14.71 12.69 -17.10
C SER A 142 -15.15 11.40 -16.42
N ILE A 143 -14.45 10.98 -15.36
CA ILE A 143 -14.76 9.78 -14.58
C ILE A 143 -15.75 10.18 -13.49
N THR A 144 -17.01 9.75 -13.64
CA THR A 144 -18.11 10.19 -12.77
C THR A 144 -18.56 9.12 -11.80
N SER A 145 -18.27 7.86 -12.08
CA SER A 145 -18.52 6.71 -11.23
C SER A 145 -17.41 5.66 -11.38
N ALA A 146 -17.36 4.68 -10.46
CA ALA A 146 -16.40 3.58 -10.56
C ALA A 146 -16.59 2.71 -11.82
N SER A 147 -17.80 2.68 -12.40
CA SER A 147 -18.07 1.97 -13.66
C SER A 147 -17.41 2.61 -14.87
N ASP A 148 -17.00 3.88 -14.77
CA ASP A 148 -16.33 4.60 -15.85
C ASP A 148 -14.81 4.30 -15.88
N VAL A 149 -14.25 3.70 -14.84
CA VAL A 149 -12.80 3.42 -14.78
C VAL A 149 -12.33 2.50 -15.92
N PRO A 150 -13.02 1.39 -16.26
CA PRO A 150 -12.60 0.51 -17.35
C PRO A 150 -12.63 1.16 -18.73
N SER A 151 -13.41 2.23 -18.95
CA SER A 151 -13.47 2.94 -20.24
C SER A 151 -12.32 3.93 -20.43
N HIS A 152 -11.50 4.16 -19.41
CA HIS A 152 -10.35 5.07 -19.44
C HIS A 152 -9.04 4.28 -19.27
N PRO A 153 -8.34 3.90 -20.37
CA PRO A 153 -7.19 3.00 -20.33
C PRO A 153 -6.08 3.42 -19.37
N HIS A 154 -5.72 4.70 -19.36
CA HIS A 154 -4.64 5.21 -18.50
C HIS A 154 -4.99 5.18 -17.01
N VAL A 155 -6.26 5.39 -16.65
CA VAL A 155 -6.71 5.29 -15.25
C VAL A 155 -6.82 3.84 -14.82
N LYS A 156 -7.31 2.98 -15.71
CA LYS A 156 -7.33 1.54 -15.49
C LYS A 156 -5.91 1.03 -15.21
N GLU A 157 -4.95 1.38 -16.07
CA GLU A 157 -3.54 1.04 -15.90
C GLU A 157 -2.97 1.58 -14.58
N PHE A 158 -3.29 2.84 -14.24
CA PHE A 158 -2.89 3.44 -12.97
C PHE A 158 -3.46 2.69 -11.75
N ARG A 159 -4.67 2.13 -11.85
CA ARG A 159 -5.34 1.38 -10.77
C ARG A 159 -4.85 -0.06 -10.66
N GLU A 160 -4.53 -0.68 -11.79
CA GLU A 160 -4.08 -2.08 -11.87
C GLU A 160 -2.58 -2.23 -11.54
N ASN A 161 -1.80 -1.17 -11.66
CA ASN A 161 -0.36 -1.19 -11.42
C ASN A 161 0.03 -0.33 -10.21
N LYS A 162 1.06 -0.77 -9.48
CA LYS A 162 1.64 0.05 -8.42
C LYS A 162 2.47 1.18 -9.01
N TYR A 163 2.19 2.40 -8.58
CA TYR A 163 3.01 3.55 -8.95
C TYR A 163 4.34 3.50 -8.20
N SER A 164 5.46 3.41 -8.92
CA SER A 164 6.80 3.37 -8.32
C SER A 164 7.33 4.78 -8.11
N VAL A 165 7.56 5.14 -6.84
CA VAL A 165 8.27 6.38 -6.47
C VAL A 165 9.65 6.00 -5.96
N LYS A 166 10.69 6.65 -6.46
CA LYS A 166 12.06 6.46 -6.01
C LYS A 166 12.36 7.46 -4.90
N LEU A 167 12.65 6.96 -3.71
CA LEU A 167 13.05 7.73 -2.55
C LEU A 167 14.41 7.20 -2.07
N SER A 168 15.24 8.08 -1.52
CA SER A 168 16.39 7.67 -0.70
C SER A 168 15.92 7.11 0.65
N ASP A 169 16.78 6.33 1.32
CA ASP A 169 16.49 5.81 2.66
C ASP A 169 16.27 6.96 3.66
N ASP A 170 17.07 8.03 3.57
CA ASP A 170 16.92 9.23 4.41
C ASP A 170 15.55 9.91 4.19
N SER A 171 15.09 10.02 2.94
CA SER A 171 13.76 10.54 2.63
C SER A 171 12.64 9.64 3.13
N LEU A 172 12.85 8.33 3.20
CA LEU A 172 11.86 7.39 3.75
C LEU A 172 11.76 7.51 5.27
N GLU A 173 12.87 7.71 5.98
CA GLU A 173 12.89 7.93 7.43
C GLU A 173 12.33 9.31 7.83
N TYR A 174 12.35 10.27 6.91
CA TYR A 174 11.83 11.62 7.15
C TYR A 174 10.30 11.69 7.28
N VAL A 175 9.55 10.76 6.66
CA VAL A 175 8.07 10.76 6.56
C VAL A 175 7.43 9.85 7.60
#